data_AF-A0AAP5QID2-F1
#
_entry.id   AF-A0AAP5QID2-F1
#
_cell.length_a   1.000
_cell.length_b   1.000
_cell.length_c   1.000
_cell.angle_alpha   90.00
_cell.angle_beta   90.00
_cell.angle_gamma   90.00
#
_symmetry.space_group_name_H-M   'P 1'
#
loop_
_entity.id
_entity.type
_entity.pdbx_description
1 polymer ?
#
loop_
_entity_poly.entity_id
_entity_poly.type
_entity_poly.pdbx_seq_one_letter_code
_entity_poly.pdbx_strand_id
1 'polypeptide(L)'
;MQQQLTAPLSRIKLGRNPRTYFDPKALEELTESIRQHGVDTPIIVRPVTEDGFDYEVIAGGRRYRGAMDAHGEDYAMPIVVKDVDEVEARRIALTENIQRDDLSPAEEAVDAAELLGLHGGDRDVTAKILGWSRSTLDSRLALLNCSRAVLDALSERKINIAHAELLAALSKENQDKVLPVVVAEKRTVADVKKLVADASCALASAIFDKTDCAACPHNSSTQAQMFGEAIGTGNCTNRSCFNDKTEKQLEATAAGLRDEFQTVRIVRAGDNHTRVQLAVDGPKGVGLEQAKACHACTNYGAAVSGLPESLGKAYRGQCFDTVCNMKKVAARIQAEKAAAQPEQAVGAKSAPAAKSASGTATKSAGEPASTNPSVTVIAESEKVKAYRVKLWRKALRVDIGMDHDLARQYLIAVVLSGNARHIEDGAFR
;
A
#
# COMPACT_ATOMS: atom_id res chain seq x y z
N MET A 1 26.34 33.89 -52.89
CA MET A 1 26.33 32.55 -52.27
C MET A 1 27.14 32.67 -50.99
N GLN A 2 26.50 32.67 -49.81
CA GLN A 2 27.26 32.49 -48.57
C GLN A 2 27.85 31.07 -48.61
N GLN A 3 29.17 30.95 -48.53
CA GLN A 3 29.80 29.63 -48.41
C GLN A 3 29.32 29.01 -47.10
N GLN A 4 28.59 27.90 -47.21
CA GLN A 4 28.12 27.12 -46.08
C GLN A 4 29.36 26.46 -45.47
N LEU A 5 29.65 26.79 -44.20
CA LEU A 5 30.80 26.25 -43.49
C LEU A 5 30.62 24.73 -43.33
N THR A 6 31.67 23.94 -43.59
CA THR A 6 31.65 22.48 -43.43
C THR A 6 32.80 22.01 -42.56
N ALA A 7 32.59 20.96 -41.77
CA ALA A 7 33.66 20.29 -41.03
C ALA A 7 33.51 18.76 -41.15
N PRO A 8 34.62 17.99 -41.20
CA PRO A 8 34.56 16.54 -41.22
C PRO A 8 33.94 16.01 -39.91
N LEU A 9 33.09 14.98 -40.00
CA LEU A 9 32.42 14.40 -38.83
C LEU A 9 33.39 13.91 -37.76
N SER A 10 34.58 13.42 -38.14
CA SER A 10 35.68 13.03 -37.24
C SER A 10 36.15 14.14 -36.31
N ARG A 11 35.97 15.41 -36.69
CA ARG A 11 36.33 16.59 -35.88
C ARG A 11 35.17 17.16 -35.08
N ILE A 12 33.99 16.55 -35.18
CA ILE A 12 32.77 17.01 -34.51
C ILE A 12 32.37 15.97 -33.47
N LYS A 13 32.45 16.35 -32.19
CA LYS A 13 31.96 15.55 -31.08
C LYS A 13 30.44 15.57 -31.03
N LEU A 14 29.83 14.40 -30.88
CA LEU A 14 28.39 14.33 -30.60
C LEU A 14 28.14 14.82 -29.17
N GLY A 15 27.46 15.96 -29.03
CA GLY A 15 27.05 16.48 -27.73
C GLY A 15 25.96 15.63 -27.08
N ARG A 16 25.64 15.95 -25.83
CA ARG A 16 24.59 15.23 -25.08
C ARG A 16 23.22 15.54 -25.68
N ASN A 17 22.55 14.50 -26.19
CA ASN A 17 21.19 14.62 -26.71
C ASN A 17 20.18 14.31 -25.61
N PRO A 18 19.29 15.26 -25.25
CA PRO A 18 18.23 15.02 -24.26
C PRO A 18 17.25 13.93 -24.70
N ARG A 19 17.04 13.79 -26.02
CA ARG A 19 16.22 12.72 -26.59
C ARG A 19 16.97 11.40 -26.55
N THR A 20 16.41 10.46 -25.81
CA THR A 20 16.89 9.09 -25.63
C THR A 20 16.15 8.08 -26.51
N TYR A 21 14.85 8.30 -26.77
CA TYR A 21 14.06 7.43 -27.64
C TYR A 21 14.02 7.93 -29.10
N PHE A 22 14.44 7.07 -30.02
CA PHE A 22 14.35 7.28 -31.47
C PHE A 22 13.56 6.13 -32.09
N ASP A 23 12.58 6.46 -32.92
CA ASP A 23 11.91 5.47 -33.76
C ASP A 23 12.92 4.95 -34.80
N PRO A 24 13.26 3.64 -34.79
CA PRO A 24 14.22 3.06 -35.72
C PRO A 24 13.83 3.30 -37.18
N LYS A 25 12.53 3.25 -37.50
CA LYS A 25 12.03 3.43 -38.86
C LYS A 25 12.24 4.86 -39.35
N ALA A 26 11.94 5.84 -38.50
CA ALA A 26 12.12 7.25 -38.81
C ALA A 26 13.61 7.67 -38.88
N LEU A 27 14.51 6.90 -38.26
CA LEU A 27 15.95 7.10 -38.43
C LEU A 27 16.41 6.53 -39.77
N GLU A 28 15.97 5.32 -40.13
CA GLU A 28 16.32 4.67 -41.40
C GLU A 28 15.86 5.48 -42.62
N GLU A 29 14.63 5.99 -42.60
CA GLU A 29 14.10 6.88 -43.64
C GLU A 29 14.94 8.17 -43.79
N LEU A 30 15.39 8.75 -42.67
CA LEU A 30 16.25 9.94 -42.68
C LEU A 30 17.64 9.60 -43.24
N THR A 31 18.22 8.47 -42.84
CA THR A 31 19.53 8.01 -43.32
C THR A 31 19.50 7.76 -44.83
N GLU A 32 18.44 7.15 -45.36
CA GLU A 32 18.29 6.93 -46.80
C GLU A 32 18.15 8.27 -47.57
N SER A 33 17.38 9.22 -47.02
CA SER A 33 17.30 10.57 -47.59
C SER A 33 18.66 11.28 -47.60
N ILE A 34 19.44 11.19 -46.51
CA ILE A 34 20.78 11.76 -46.42
C ILE A 34 21.75 11.06 -47.39
N ARG A 35 21.59 9.76 -47.63
CA ARG A 35 22.39 9.01 -48.61
C ARG A 35 22.14 9.52 -50.04
N GLN A 36 20.89 9.87 -50.37
CA GLN A 36 20.50 10.30 -51.72
C GLN A 36 20.74 11.79 -51.99
N HIS A 37 20.49 12.66 -51.00
CA HIS A 37 20.49 14.11 -51.18
C HIS A 37 21.57 14.85 -50.37
N GLY A 38 22.26 14.15 -49.47
CA GLY A 38 23.15 14.79 -48.50
C GLY A 38 22.39 15.49 -47.39
N VAL A 39 23.09 16.29 -46.59
CA VAL A 39 22.49 17.06 -45.50
C VAL A 39 22.19 18.48 -45.96
N ASP A 40 20.93 18.79 -46.24
CA ASP A 40 20.53 20.13 -46.70
C ASP A 40 20.53 21.18 -45.60
N THR A 41 20.09 20.81 -44.39
CA THR A 41 20.00 21.73 -43.24
C THR A 41 21.21 21.56 -42.32
N PRO A 42 22.03 22.61 -42.10
CA PRO A 42 23.19 22.53 -41.21
C PRO A 42 22.87 22.05 -39.80
N ILE A 43 23.85 21.43 -39.15
CA ILE A 43 23.83 21.23 -37.68
C ILE A 43 24.40 22.47 -36.98
N ILE A 44 23.95 22.70 -35.75
CA ILE A 44 24.48 23.80 -34.93
C ILE A 44 25.54 23.21 -34.01
N VAL A 45 26.71 23.82 -34.00
CA VAL A 45 27.86 23.36 -33.20
C VAL A 45 28.46 24.52 -32.39
N ARG A 46 29.15 24.21 -31.28
CA ARG A 46 30.03 25.15 -30.58
C ARG A 46 31.50 24.76 -30.77
N PRO A 47 32.45 25.70 -30.72
CA PRO A 47 33.87 25.36 -30.65
C PRO A 47 34.19 24.66 -29.32
N VAL A 48 35.10 23.70 -29.34
CA VAL A 48 35.65 23.04 -28.14
C VAL A 48 37.17 22.94 -28.22
N THR A 49 37.82 22.85 -27.06
CA THR A 49 39.28 22.71 -26.94
C THR A 49 39.64 21.33 -26.39
N GLU A 50 39.09 20.28 -26.99
CA GLU A 50 39.31 18.89 -26.58
C GLU A 50 40.15 18.18 -27.64
N ASP A 51 41.13 17.37 -27.23
CA ASP A 51 42.05 16.72 -28.17
C ASP A 51 41.29 15.85 -29.18
N GLY A 52 41.45 16.17 -30.47
CA GLY A 52 40.82 15.45 -31.59
C GLY A 52 39.47 16.00 -32.04
N PHE A 53 38.86 16.95 -31.32
CA PHE A 53 37.59 17.56 -31.69
C PHE A 53 37.70 19.08 -31.78
N ASP A 54 37.24 19.65 -32.89
CA ASP A 54 37.22 21.10 -33.10
C ASP A 54 35.85 21.69 -32.70
N TYR A 55 34.80 20.86 -32.74
CA TYR A 55 33.41 21.26 -32.50
C TYR A 55 32.61 20.25 -31.68
N GLU A 56 31.57 20.70 -31.00
CA GLU A 56 30.56 19.87 -30.33
C GLU A 56 29.15 20.19 -30.86
N VAL A 57 28.36 19.16 -31.16
CA VAL A 57 26.97 19.32 -31.62
C VAL A 57 26.07 19.88 -30.52
N ILE A 58 25.44 21.02 -30.79
CA ILE A 58 24.36 21.60 -29.97
C ILE A 58 23.00 21.09 -30.44
N ALA A 59 22.74 21.11 -31.75
CA ALA A 59 21.44 20.72 -32.33
C ALA A 59 21.61 19.98 -33.65
N GLY A 60 20.68 19.04 -33.91
CA GLY A 60 20.66 18.23 -35.12
C GLY A 60 21.43 16.89 -35.01
N GLY A 61 21.51 16.29 -33.82
CA GLY A 61 22.17 15.01 -33.60
C GLY A 61 21.64 13.84 -34.46
N ARG A 62 20.36 13.88 -34.87
CA ARG A 62 19.81 12.90 -35.84
C ARG A 62 20.46 13.01 -37.22
N ARG A 63 20.73 14.23 -37.69
CA ARG A 63 21.43 14.48 -38.96
C ARG A 63 22.89 14.06 -38.87
N TYR A 64 23.55 14.33 -37.74
CA TYR A 64 24.90 13.84 -37.48
C TYR A 64 24.97 12.31 -37.57
N ARG A 65 24.08 11.58 -36.86
CA ARG A 65 24.06 10.12 -36.91
C ARG A 65 23.72 9.58 -38.30
N GLY A 66 22.67 10.10 -38.94
CA GLY A 66 22.31 9.67 -40.29
C GLY A 66 23.41 9.94 -41.31
N ALA A 67 24.15 11.04 -41.19
CA ALA A 67 25.30 11.33 -42.05
C ALA A 67 26.49 10.40 -41.76
N MET A 68 26.75 10.10 -40.49
CA MET A 68 27.77 9.13 -40.08
C MET A 68 27.45 7.73 -40.66
N ASP A 69 26.20 7.29 -40.53
CA ASP A 69 25.75 5.98 -41.02
C ASP A 69 25.70 5.91 -42.56
N ALA A 70 25.42 7.03 -43.24
CA ALA A 70 25.33 7.09 -44.69
C ALA A 70 26.68 7.27 -45.39
N HIS A 71 27.58 8.09 -44.83
CA HIS A 71 28.78 8.60 -45.52
C HIS A 71 30.09 8.44 -44.73
N GLY A 72 30.04 8.05 -43.44
CA GLY A 72 31.23 7.82 -42.61
C GLY A 72 31.90 9.09 -42.05
N GLU A 73 33.01 8.90 -41.33
CA GLU A 73 33.66 9.92 -40.50
C GLU A 73 34.25 11.11 -41.28
N ASP A 74 34.56 10.94 -42.57
CA ASP A 74 35.16 11.98 -43.40
C ASP A 74 34.14 12.88 -44.11
N TYR A 75 32.84 12.64 -43.89
CA TYR A 75 31.79 13.44 -44.52
C TYR A 75 31.90 14.92 -44.15
N ALA A 76 31.91 15.79 -45.16
CA ALA A 76 31.96 17.24 -45.01
C ALA A 76 30.60 17.77 -44.52
N MET A 77 30.37 17.67 -43.21
CA MET A 77 29.11 18.01 -42.58
C MET A 77 28.88 19.53 -42.61
N PRO A 78 27.73 20.01 -43.13
CA PRO A 78 27.39 21.42 -43.07
C PRO A 78 27.08 21.88 -41.64
N ILE A 79 27.76 22.93 -41.19
CA ILE A 79 27.70 23.42 -39.81
C ILE A 79 27.37 24.91 -39.72
N VAL A 80 26.76 25.30 -38.61
CA VAL A 80 26.63 26.67 -38.14
C VAL A 80 27.30 26.76 -36.77
N VAL A 81 28.38 27.53 -36.68
CA VAL A 81 29.14 27.71 -35.44
C VAL A 81 28.46 28.78 -34.58
N LYS A 82 28.15 28.44 -33.34
CA LYS A 82 27.72 29.38 -32.29
C LYS A 82 28.77 29.38 -31.18
N ASP A 83 29.32 30.56 -30.91
CA ASP A 83 30.24 30.77 -29.80
C ASP A 83 29.42 30.96 -28.51
N VAL A 84 29.21 29.86 -27.80
CA VAL A 84 28.44 29.80 -26.55
C VAL A 84 29.16 28.86 -25.58
N ASP A 85 29.05 29.16 -24.30
CA ASP A 85 29.59 28.27 -23.26
C ASP A 85 28.77 26.98 -23.14
N GLU A 86 29.21 26.10 -22.24
CA GLU A 86 28.56 24.80 -22.07
C GLU A 86 27.13 24.88 -21.53
N VAL A 87 26.87 25.82 -20.63
CA VAL A 87 25.57 25.99 -20.01
C VAL A 87 24.56 26.49 -21.05
N GLU A 88 24.96 27.49 -21.82
CA GLU A 88 24.15 28.09 -22.87
C GLU A 88 23.94 27.12 -24.05
N ALA A 89 24.94 26.33 -24.41
CA ALA A 89 24.80 25.25 -25.38
C ALA A 89 23.74 24.22 -24.94
N ARG A 90 23.80 23.75 -23.69
CA ARG A 90 22.80 22.82 -23.14
C ARG A 90 21.40 23.44 -23.13
N ARG A 91 21.29 24.73 -22.75
CA ARG A 91 20.02 25.47 -22.78
C ARG A 91 19.42 25.51 -24.18
N ILE A 92 20.23 25.83 -25.20
CA ILE A 92 19.80 25.87 -26.61
C ILE A 92 19.37 24.49 -27.08
N ALA A 93 20.15 23.45 -26.79
CA ALA A 93 19.83 22.07 -27.14
C ALA A 93 18.48 21.65 -26.55
N LEU A 94 18.24 21.92 -25.27
CA LEU A 94 16.99 21.58 -24.62
C LEU A 94 15.81 22.37 -25.18
N THR A 95 15.96 23.69 -25.32
CA THR A 95 14.88 24.57 -25.80
C THR A 95 14.43 24.16 -27.21
N GLU A 96 15.35 23.80 -28.09
CA GLU A 96 15.03 23.33 -29.45
C GLU A 96 14.30 21.98 -29.43
N ASN A 97 14.72 21.04 -28.56
CA ASN A 97 14.06 19.74 -28.46
C ASN A 97 12.64 19.84 -27.85
N ILE A 98 12.42 20.71 -26.85
CA ILE A 98 11.08 20.98 -26.28
C ILE A 98 10.18 21.65 -27.32
N GLN A 99 10.67 22.66 -28.04
CA GLN A 99 9.87 23.40 -29.04
C GLN A 99 9.42 22.54 -30.23
N ARG A 100 10.03 21.37 -30.43
CA ARG A 100 9.68 20.44 -31.51
C ARG A 100 8.65 19.38 -31.10
N ASP A 101 8.17 19.40 -29.86
CA ASP A 101 7.35 18.35 -29.24
C ASP A 101 8.00 16.95 -29.42
N ASP A 102 9.33 16.90 -29.53
CA ASP A 102 10.11 15.71 -29.85
C ASP A 102 10.48 14.90 -28.59
N LEU A 103 10.47 15.55 -27.41
CA LEU A 103 10.79 14.93 -26.13
C LEU A 103 9.57 14.30 -25.48
N SER A 104 9.79 13.16 -24.83
CA SER A 104 8.81 12.59 -23.91
C SER A 104 8.80 13.38 -22.59
N PRO A 105 7.68 13.37 -21.84
CA PRO A 105 7.62 14.03 -20.53
C PRO A 105 8.65 13.52 -19.52
N ALA A 106 9.12 12.28 -19.68
CA ALA A 106 10.20 11.70 -18.87
C ALA A 106 11.56 12.36 -19.18
N GLU A 107 11.87 12.60 -20.45
CA GLU A 107 13.10 13.28 -20.87
C GLU A 107 13.06 14.76 -20.44
N GLU A 108 11.93 15.43 -20.66
CA GLU A 108 11.68 16.80 -20.19
C GLU A 108 11.93 16.95 -18.68
N ALA A 109 11.55 15.95 -17.87
CA ALA A 109 11.77 15.97 -16.42
C ALA A 109 13.25 15.88 -16.04
N VAL A 110 14.03 15.03 -16.72
CA VAL A 110 15.47 14.87 -16.47
C VAL A 110 16.21 16.15 -16.81
N ASP A 111 15.94 16.72 -17.97
CA ASP A 111 16.62 17.93 -18.42
C ASP A 111 16.22 19.15 -17.59
N ALA A 112 14.95 19.25 -17.20
CA ALA A 112 14.49 20.30 -16.30
C ALA A 112 15.20 20.25 -14.94
N ALA A 113 15.46 19.07 -14.39
CA ALA A 113 16.21 18.92 -13.15
C ALA A 113 17.69 19.31 -13.28
N GLU A 114 18.29 19.00 -14.43
CA GLU A 114 19.66 19.41 -14.72
C GLU A 114 19.78 20.93 -14.85
N LEU A 115 18.89 21.56 -15.62
CA LEU A 115 18.84 23.03 -15.70
C LEU A 115 18.59 23.67 -14.34
N LEU A 116 17.71 23.08 -13.53
CA LEU A 116 17.47 23.55 -12.17
C LEU A 116 18.76 23.52 -11.33
N GLY A 117 19.55 22.45 -11.45
CA GLY A 117 20.85 22.33 -10.80
C GLY A 117 21.86 23.38 -11.27
N LEU A 118 21.93 23.65 -12.57
CA LEU A 118 22.82 24.66 -13.16
C LEU A 118 22.50 26.09 -12.68
N HIS A 119 21.25 26.35 -12.31
CA HIS A 119 20.80 27.65 -11.79
C HIS A 119 20.67 27.67 -10.26
N GLY A 120 21.40 26.78 -9.56
CA GLY A 120 21.47 26.78 -8.10
C GLY A 120 20.15 26.42 -7.41
N GLY A 121 19.22 25.76 -8.10
CA GLY A 121 17.90 25.40 -7.56
C GLY A 121 16.83 26.48 -7.72
N ASP A 122 17.08 27.56 -8.45
CA ASP A 122 16.07 28.60 -8.70
C ASP A 122 15.02 28.15 -9.73
N ARG A 123 13.91 27.64 -9.21
CA ARG A 123 12.78 27.15 -10.01
C ARG A 123 12.08 28.26 -10.81
N ASP A 124 12.11 29.53 -10.39
CA ASP A 124 11.49 30.62 -11.15
C ASP A 124 12.32 31.00 -12.37
N VAL A 125 13.65 31.03 -12.21
CA VAL A 125 14.58 31.23 -13.33
C VAL A 125 14.49 30.06 -14.30
N THR A 126 14.53 28.82 -13.82
CA THR A 126 14.42 27.63 -14.68
C THR A 126 13.10 27.59 -15.45
N ALA A 127 11.97 27.89 -14.80
CA ALA A 127 10.67 27.91 -15.49
C ALA A 127 10.63 28.98 -16.60
N LYS A 128 11.13 30.19 -16.33
CA LYS A 128 11.21 31.27 -17.34
C LYS A 128 12.09 30.89 -18.53
N ILE A 129 13.24 30.27 -18.28
CA ILE A 129 14.17 29.83 -19.33
C ILE A 129 13.52 28.78 -20.24
N LEU A 130 12.77 27.84 -19.66
CA LEU A 130 12.05 26.80 -20.39
C LEU A 130 10.78 27.32 -21.07
N GLY A 131 10.37 28.56 -20.82
CA GLY A 131 9.08 29.08 -21.26
C GLY A 131 7.88 28.39 -20.59
N TRP A 132 8.09 27.81 -19.41
CA TRP A 132 7.09 27.06 -18.67
C TRP A 132 6.49 27.87 -17.52
N SER A 133 5.29 27.48 -17.11
CA SER A 133 4.74 27.93 -15.83
C SER A 133 5.48 27.24 -14.68
N ARG A 134 5.48 27.86 -13.49
CA ARG A 134 6.04 27.26 -12.28
C ARG A 134 5.39 25.90 -11.97
N SER A 135 4.07 25.79 -12.14
CA SER A 135 3.34 24.53 -11.99
C SER A 135 3.78 23.45 -12.98
N THR A 136 4.07 23.82 -14.24
CA THR A 136 4.55 22.87 -15.25
C THR A 136 5.93 22.34 -14.92
N LEU A 137 6.84 23.22 -14.48
CA LEU A 137 8.16 22.78 -14.02
C LEU A 137 8.03 21.82 -12.83
N ASP A 138 7.17 22.17 -11.87
CA ASP A 138 7.01 21.39 -10.64
C ASP A 138 6.40 20.01 -10.92
N SER A 139 5.40 19.93 -11.81
CA SER A 139 4.80 18.66 -12.25
C SER A 139 5.80 17.79 -13.01
N ARG A 140 6.58 18.38 -13.92
CA ARG A 140 7.62 17.67 -14.67
C ARG A 140 8.70 17.11 -13.75
N LEU A 141 9.23 17.92 -12.85
CA LEU A 141 10.24 17.47 -11.87
C LEU A 141 9.70 16.36 -10.97
N ALA A 142 8.41 16.39 -10.63
CA ALA A 142 7.80 15.37 -9.79
C ALA A 142 7.73 13.99 -10.46
N LEU A 143 7.81 13.89 -11.80
CA LEU A 143 7.95 12.62 -12.52
C LEU A 143 9.26 11.89 -12.19
N LEU A 144 10.28 12.58 -11.67
CA LEU A 144 11.52 11.93 -11.22
C LEU A 144 11.34 11.04 -9.98
N ASN A 145 10.17 11.08 -9.33
CA ASN A 145 9.76 10.11 -8.32
C ASN A 145 9.39 8.74 -8.91
N CYS A 146 9.18 8.67 -10.23
CA CYS A 146 8.91 7.42 -10.93
C CYS A 146 10.13 6.48 -10.89
N SER A 147 9.86 5.17 -10.93
CA SER A 147 10.87 4.15 -11.16
C SER A 147 11.38 4.23 -12.61
N ARG A 148 12.54 3.64 -12.86
CA ARG A 148 13.12 3.62 -14.21
C ARG A 148 12.16 2.98 -15.22
N ALA A 149 11.50 1.88 -14.82
CA ALA A 149 10.54 1.18 -15.67
C ALA A 149 9.33 2.06 -16.06
N VAL A 150 8.82 2.89 -15.13
CA VAL A 150 7.72 3.82 -15.41
C VAL A 150 8.16 4.93 -16.36
N LEU A 151 9.35 5.49 -16.15
CA LEU A 151 9.91 6.50 -17.06
C LEU A 151 10.13 5.94 -18.47
N ASP A 152 10.69 4.74 -18.59
CA ASP A 152 10.89 4.06 -19.88
C ASP A 152 9.55 3.80 -20.57
N ALA A 153 8.53 3.31 -19.84
CA ALA A 153 7.19 3.12 -20.38
C ALA A 153 6.52 4.43 -20.85
N LEU A 154 6.81 5.56 -20.19
CA LEU A 154 6.35 6.88 -20.60
C LEU A 154 7.08 7.36 -21.86
N SER A 155 8.41 7.19 -21.93
CA SER A 155 9.22 7.52 -23.10
C SER A 155 8.80 6.72 -24.34
N GLU A 156 8.54 5.44 -24.17
CA GLU A 156 8.06 4.53 -25.22
C GLU A 156 6.56 4.71 -25.56
N ARG A 157 5.88 5.67 -24.93
CA ARG A 157 4.45 5.95 -25.11
C ARG A 157 3.52 4.77 -24.80
N LYS A 158 3.97 3.81 -23.99
CA LYS A 158 3.14 2.69 -23.48
C LYS A 158 2.12 3.17 -22.45
N ILE A 159 2.44 4.26 -21.75
CA ILE A 159 1.54 4.96 -20.82
C ILE A 159 1.51 6.45 -21.16
N ASN A 160 0.45 7.14 -20.75
CA ASN A 160 0.36 8.59 -20.86
C ASN A 160 0.94 9.26 -19.60
N ILE A 161 1.08 10.58 -19.65
CA ILE A 161 1.59 11.35 -18.51
C ILE A 161 0.72 11.19 -17.26
N ALA A 162 -0.61 11.20 -17.40
CA ALA A 162 -1.53 11.05 -16.28
C ALA A 162 -1.36 9.74 -15.51
N HIS A 163 -1.05 8.63 -16.21
CA HIS A 163 -0.68 7.37 -15.56
C HIS A 163 0.62 7.53 -14.77
N ALA A 164 1.63 8.17 -15.34
CA ALA A 164 2.90 8.40 -14.66
C ALA A 164 2.74 9.31 -13.43
N GLU A 165 1.90 10.36 -13.49
CA GLU A 165 1.59 11.22 -12.33
C GLU A 165 0.98 10.41 -11.17
N LEU A 166 0.03 9.52 -11.46
CA LEU A 166 -0.57 8.65 -10.44
C LEU A 166 0.42 7.64 -9.86
N LEU A 167 1.29 7.08 -10.71
CA LEU A 167 2.31 6.14 -10.28
C LEU A 167 3.42 6.81 -9.47
N ALA A 168 3.78 8.06 -9.77
CA ALA A 168 4.78 8.84 -9.04
C ALA A 168 4.45 8.97 -7.54
N ALA A 169 3.16 8.92 -7.19
CA ALA A 169 2.70 8.94 -5.80
C ALA A 169 3.03 7.64 -5.05
N LEU A 170 3.19 6.50 -5.73
CA LEU A 170 3.47 5.20 -5.11
C LEU A 170 4.95 5.04 -4.74
N SER A 171 5.26 4.11 -3.83
CA SER A 171 6.65 3.67 -3.64
C SER A 171 7.18 2.99 -4.90
N LYS A 172 8.49 3.09 -5.18
CA LYS A 172 9.10 2.51 -6.41
C LYS A 172 8.79 1.02 -6.57
N GLU A 173 8.83 0.26 -5.48
CA GLU A 173 8.46 -1.16 -5.48
C GLU A 173 7.00 -1.40 -5.93
N ASN A 174 6.07 -0.56 -5.47
CA ASN A 174 4.67 -0.66 -5.90
C ASN A 174 4.47 -0.20 -7.33
N GLN A 175 5.23 0.79 -7.80
CA GLN A 175 5.21 1.23 -9.19
C GLN A 175 5.60 0.08 -10.13
N ASP A 176 6.69 -0.63 -9.82
CA ASP A 176 7.19 -1.75 -10.61
C ASP A 176 6.23 -2.95 -10.61
N LYS A 177 5.43 -3.12 -9.54
CA LYS A 177 4.38 -4.14 -9.46
C LYS A 177 3.12 -3.77 -10.24
N VAL A 178 2.73 -2.50 -10.23
CA VAL A 178 1.47 -2.03 -10.84
C VAL A 178 1.63 -1.79 -12.35
N LEU A 179 2.78 -1.26 -12.79
CA LEU A 179 3.01 -0.89 -14.19
C LEU A 179 2.75 -2.05 -15.19
N PRO A 180 3.22 -3.29 -14.97
CA PRO A 180 2.96 -4.39 -15.90
C PRO A 180 1.47 -4.66 -16.09
N VAL A 181 0.67 -4.57 -15.02
CA VAL A 181 -0.78 -4.76 -15.06
C VAL A 181 -1.45 -3.63 -15.83
N VAL A 182 -1.03 -2.38 -15.60
CA VAL A 182 -1.55 -1.20 -16.32
C VAL A 182 -1.31 -1.32 -17.81
N VAL A 183 -0.12 -1.73 -18.22
CA VAL A 183 0.26 -1.87 -19.64
C VAL A 183 -0.43 -3.07 -20.28
N ALA A 184 -0.43 -4.24 -19.63
CA ALA A 184 -1.00 -5.47 -20.19
C ALA A 184 -2.51 -5.38 -20.38
N GLU A 185 -3.21 -4.81 -19.41
CA GLU A 185 -4.68 -4.70 -19.42
C GLU A 185 -5.17 -3.38 -20.02
N LYS A 186 -4.26 -2.49 -20.44
CA LYS A 186 -4.56 -1.15 -20.96
C LYS A 186 -5.51 -0.37 -20.04
N ARG A 187 -5.24 -0.40 -18.74
CA ARG A 187 -6.08 0.26 -17.73
C ARG A 187 -6.18 1.76 -18.00
N THR A 188 -7.36 2.31 -17.79
CA THR A 188 -7.58 3.75 -17.94
C THR A 188 -7.02 4.53 -16.76
N VAL A 189 -6.82 5.84 -16.94
CA VAL A 189 -6.39 6.75 -15.86
C VAL A 189 -7.32 6.65 -14.64
N ALA A 190 -8.63 6.54 -14.88
CA ALA A 190 -9.63 6.38 -13.82
C ALA A 190 -9.46 5.06 -13.05
N ASP A 191 -9.15 3.96 -13.73
CA ASP A 191 -8.92 2.66 -13.09
C ASP A 191 -7.67 2.68 -12.20
N VAL A 192 -6.58 3.27 -12.70
CA VAL A 192 -5.34 3.43 -11.93
C VAL A 192 -5.58 4.33 -10.72
N LYS A 193 -6.30 5.45 -10.91
CA LYS A 193 -6.65 6.38 -9.83
C LYS A 193 -7.44 5.69 -8.73
N LYS A 194 -8.43 4.85 -9.09
CA LYS A 194 -9.20 4.05 -8.14
C LYS A 194 -8.31 3.06 -7.40
N LEU A 195 -7.45 2.33 -8.12
CA LEU A 195 -6.51 1.37 -7.52
C LEU A 195 -5.58 2.04 -6.49
N VAL A 196 -5.01 3.21 -6.83
CA VAL A 196 -4.16 3.97 -5.92
C VAL A 196 -4.94 4.49 -4.72
N ALA A 197 -6.20 4.93 -4.92
CA ALA A 197 -7.06 5.39 -3.83
C ALA A 197 -7.41 4.26 -2.86
N ASP A 198 -7.82 3.09 -3.37
CA ASP A 198 -8.16 1.90 -2.57
C ASP A 198 -6.94 1.39 -1.77
N ALA A 199 -5.74 1.50 -2.35
CA ALA A 199 -4.49 1.13 -1.70
C ALA A 199 -3.99 2.17 -0.68
N SER A 200 -4.57 3.38 -0.64
CA SER A 200 -4.11 4.47 0.23
C SER A 200 -4.63 4.38 1.68
N CYS A 201 -3.90 5.02 2.61
CA CYS A 201 -4.24 5.06 4.03
C CYS A 201 -4.67 6.48 4.42
N ALA A 202 -5.81 6.65 5.08
CA ALA A 202 -6.20 7.96 5.59
C ALA A 202 -5.23 8.44 6.69
N LEU A 203 -4.60 9.60 6.52
CA LEU A 203 -3.75 10.20 7.56
C LEU A 203 -4.58 10.71 8.75
N ALA A 204 -5.89 10.88 8.57
CA ALA A 204 -6.80 11.25 9.66
C ALA A 204 -6.88 10.15 10.75
N SER A 205 -6.75 8.88 10.37
CA SER A 205 -6.77 7.74 11.31
C SER A 205 -5.38 7.35 11.83
N ALA A 206 -4.32 8.04 11.41
CA ALA A 206 -2.96 7.79 11.90
C ALA A 206 -2.82 8.15 13.38
N ILE A 207 -2.22 7.25 14.16
CA ILE A 207 -1.94 7.44 15.59
C ILE A 207 -0.54 8.01 15.86
N PHE A 208 0.31 8.06 14.82
CA PHE A 208 1.70 8.52 14.89
C PHE A 208 1.83 10.01 14.53
N ASP A 209 3.01 10.59 14.78
CA ASP A 209 3.31 11.98 14.41
C ASP A 209 3.33 12.19 12.89
N LYS A 210 2.55 13.18 12.43
CA LYS A 210 2.33 13.51 11.03
C LYS A 210 3.17 14.68 10.54
N THR A 211 4.03 15.25 11.39
CA THR A 211 4.87 16.41 11.03
C THR A 211 5.66 16.15 9.75
N ASP A 212 6.33 15.00 9.65
CA ASP A 212 7.08 14.60 8.46
C ASP A 212 6.20 14.25 7.24
N CYS A 213 4.90 14.00 7.46
CA CYS A 213 3.98 13.64 6.38
C CYS A 213 3.55 14.87 5.58
N ALA A 214 3.67 16.09 6.12
CA ALA A 214 3.21 17.31 5.44
C ALA A 214 3.95 17.57 4.12
N ALA A 215 5.26 17.34 4.08
CA ALA A 215 6.09 17.52 2.89
C ALA A 215 6.42 16.20 2.16
N CYS A 216 5.83 15.09 2.60
CA CYS A 216 6.16 13.77 2.06
C CYS A 216 5.63 13.63 0.62
N PRO A 217 6.44 13.10 -0.32
CA PRO A 217 5.99 12.80 -1.69
C PRO A 217 4.81 11.82 -1.73
N HIS A 218 4.70 10.92 -0.74
CA HIS A 218 3.61 9.94 -0.66
C HIS A 218 2.34 10.50 0.03
N ASN A 219 2.30 11.79 0.36
CA ASN A 219 1.08 12.44 0.81
C ASN A 219 0.32 12.96 -0.42
N SER A 220 -0.88 12.41 -0.63
CA SER A 220 -1.81 12.82 -1.70
C SER A 220 -2.10 14.33 -1.74
N SER A 221 -2.02 15.02 -0.61
CA SER A 221 -2.21 16.48 -0.55
C SER A 221 -1.10 17.21 -1.30
N THR A 222 0.14 16.74 -1.17
CA THR A 222 1.31 17.28 -1.88
C THR A 222 1.23 16.94 -3.37
N GLN A 223 0.77 15.72 -3.69
CA GLN A 223 0.59 15.26 -5.08
C GLN A 223 -0.45 16.09 -5.83
N ALA A 224 -1.59 16.40 -5.19
CA ALA A 224 -2.64 17.23 -5.77
C ALA A 224 -2.20 18.69 -6.06
N GLN A 225 -1.12 19.16 -5.44
CA GLN A 225 -0.55 20.48 -5.75
C GLN A 225 0.39 20.43 -6.96
N MET A 226 1.03 19.28 -7.22
CA MET A 226 2.01 19.13 -8.30
C MET A 226 1.39 18.57 -9.59
N PHE A 227 0.34 17.76 -9.49
CA PHE A 227 -0.19 17.00 -10.61
C PHE A 227 -1.65 17.32 -10.93
N GLY A 228 -2.02 17.21 -12.20
CA GLY A 228 -3.41 17.33 -12.63
C GLY A 228 -4.23 16.11 -12.19
N GLU A 229 -3.60 14.94 -12.14
CA GLU A 229 -4.21 13.71 -11.65
C GLU A 229 -3.65 13.29 -10.29
N ALA A 230 -4.49 13.39 -9.26
CA ALA A 230 -4.19 12.91 -7.92
C ALA A 230 -5.41 12.24 -7.28
N ILE A 231 -5.17 11.36 -6.31
CA ILE A 231 -6.23 10.82 -5.45
C ILE A 231 -6.71 11.90 -4.45
N GLY A 232 -7.80 11.63 -3.73
CA GLY A 232 -8.31 12.54 -2.69
C GLY A 232 -7.22 12.92 -1.66
N THR A 233 -7.30 14.14 -1.14
CA THR A 233 -6.31 14.72 -0.22
C THR A 233 -6.31 14.06 1.15
N GLY A 234 -5.18 14.13 1.87
CA GLY A 234 -5.06 13.64 3.25
C GLY A 234 -4.83 12.14 3.40
N ASN A 235 -4.42 11.46 2.33
CA ASN A 235 -4.07 10.04 2.30
C ASN A 235 -2.57 9.80 2.07
N CYS A 236 -2.04 8.76 2.69
CA CYS A 236 -0.70 8.19 2.45
C CYS A 236 -0.80 7.08 1.40
N THR A 237 -0.03 7.19 0.32
CA THR A 237 0.05 6.17 -0.73
C THR A 237 1.11 5.09 -0.45
N ASN A 238 1.94 5.28 0.58
CA ASN A 238 2.94 4.30 1.00
C ASN A 238 2.42 3.50 2.22
N ARG A 239 1.85 2.32 1.93
CA ARG A 239 1.25 1.42 2.93
C ARG A 239 2.28 0.86 3.93
N SER A 240 3.47 0.47 3.48
CA SER A 240 4.49 -0.07 4.39
C SER A 240 4.95 0.99 5.38
N CYS A 241 5.25 2.20 4.92
CA CYS A 241 5.62 3.32 5.80
C CYS A 241 4.52 3.62 6.84
N PHE A 242 3.25 3.67 6.42
CA PHE A 242 2.12 3.90 7.34
C PHE A 242 2.03 2.80 8.40
N ASN A 243 2.14 1.55 7.99
CA ASN A 243 2.05 0.40 8.89
C ASN A 243 3.23 0.37 9.87
N ASP A 244 4.46 0.62 9.41
CA ASP A 244 5.65 0.61 10.25
C ASP A 244 5.61 1.72 11.30
N LYS A 245 5.17 2.94 10.92
CA LYS A 245 4.98 4.04 11.87
C LYS A 245 3.86 3.74 12.86
N THR A 246 2.79 3.11 12.41
CA THR A 246 1.67 2.69 13.26
C THR A 246 2.14 1.66 14.28
N GLU A 247 2.89 0.64 13.86
CA GLU A 247 3.38 -0.42 14.74
C GLU A 247 4.33 0.14 15.80
N LYS A 248 5.28 1.00 15.39
CA LYS A 248 6.18 1.70 16.34
C LYS A 248 5.40 2.49 17.39
N GLN A 249 4.32 3.15 16.99
CA GLN A 249 3.49 3.92 17.92
C GLN A 249 2.66 3.01 18.85
N LEU A 250 2.14 1.88 18.35
CA LEU A 250 1.46 0.88 19.17
C LEU A 250 2.42 0.28 20.21
N GLU A 251 3.65 -0.03 19.80
CA GLU A 251 4.70 -0.53 20.69
C GLU A 251 5.11 0.50 21.73
N ALA A 252 5.28 1.78 21.35
CA ALA A 252 5.58 2.85 22.28
C ALA A 252 4.45 3.04 23.32
N THR A 253 3.20 2.99 22.87
CA THR A 253 2.03 3.06 23.75
C THR A 253 1.97 1.86 24.70
N ALA A 254 2.25 0.66 24.18
CA ALA A 254 2.31 -0.55 24.99
C ALA A 254 3.46 -0.51 26.00
N ALA A 255 4.62 0.02 25.62
CA ALA A 255 5.78 0.18 26.49
C ALA A 255 5.49 1.12 27.66
N GLY A 256 4.87 2.29 27.41
CA GLY A 256 4.47 3.20 28.49
C GLY A 256 3.45 2.60 29.47
N LEU A 257 2.66 1.61 29.05
CA LEU A 257 1.74 0.90 29.94
C LEU A 257 2.42 -0.23 30.75
N ARG A 258 3.62 -0.67 30.36
CA ARG A 258 4.36 -1.73 31.09
C ARG A 258 4.89 -1.24 32.43
N ASP A 259 5.05 0.07 32.60
CA ASP A 259 5.40 0.69 33.88
C ASP A 259 4.26 0.57 34.91
N GLU A 260 3.00 0.58 34.43
CA GLU A 260 1.80 0.50 35.27
C GLU A 260 1.25 -0.94 35.40
N PHE A 261 1.43 -1.79 34.38
CA PHE A 261 0.81 -3.12 34.30
C PHE A 261 1.84 -4.21 33.95
N GLN A 262 1.79 -5.34 34.68
CA GLN A 262 2.67 -6.49 34.43
C GLN A 262 2.47 -7.11 33.03
N THR A 263 1.23 -7.16 32.55
CA THR A 263 0.89 -7.73 31.26
C THR A 263 0.29 -6.65 30.35
N VAL A 264 0.96 -6.37 29.23
CA VAL A 264 0.44 -5.48 28.19
C VAL A 264 0.41 -6.22 26.87
N ARG A 265 -0.75 -6.23 26.20
CA ARG A 265 -0.93 -6.90 24.90
C ARG A 265 -1.47 -5.96 23.84
N ILE A 266 -0.91 -6.03 22.64
CA ILE A 266 -1.46 -5.37 21.46
C ILE A 266 -2.46 -6.36 20.83
N VAL A 267 -3.72 -5.95 20.68
CA VAL A 267 -4.78 -6.81 20.13
C VAL A 267 -4.96 -6.53 18.65
N ARG A 268 -4.77 -7.54 17.81
CA ARG A 268 -4.87 -7.44 16.35
C ARG A 268 -6.08 -8.22 15.83
N ALA A 269 -6.42 -7.99 14.56
CA ALA A 269 -7.47 -8.76 13.90
C ALA A 269 -7.04 -10.23 13.78
N GLY A 270 -7.89 -11.18 14.19
CA GLY A 270 -7.58 -12.61 14.21
C GLY A 270 -7.05 -13.13 15.56
N ASP A 271 -6.72 -12.24 16.50
CA ASP A 271 -6.46 -12.64 17.87
C ASP A 271 -7.76 -13.15 18.52
N ASN A 272 -7.87 -14.47 18.72
CA ASN A 272 -8.99 -15.12 19.43
C ASN A 272 -9.02 -14.80 20.94
N HIS A 273 -8.30 -13.77 21.38
CA HIS A 273 -8.16 -13.40 22.77
C HIS A 273 -9.41 -12.67 23.25
N THR A 274 -10.31 -13.41 23.89
CA THR A 274 -11.38 -12.81 24.69
C THR A 274 -10.75 -12.00 25.83
N ARG A 275 -11.06 -10.71 25.89
CA ARG A 275 -10.67 -9.82 26.99
C ARG A 275 -11.92 -9.34 27.72
N VAL A 276 -11.85 -9.24 29.04
CA VAL A 276 -12.96 -8.75 29.87
C VAL A 276 -12.45 -7.63 30.76
N GLN A 277 -13.18 -6.52 30.79
CA GLN A 277 -12.96 -5.47 31.78
C GLN A 277 -13.19 -6.04 33.17
N LEU A 278 -12.18 -5.99 34.04
CA LEU A 278 -12.37 -6.38 35.43
C LEU A 278 -13.34 -5.42 36.09
N ALA A 279 -14.48 -5.96 36.55
CA ALA A 279 -15.46 -5.22 37.32
C ALA A 279 -15.47 -5.73 38.77
N VAL A 280 -15.61 -4.83 39.72
CA VAL A 280 -15.77 -5.17 41.14
C VAL A 280 -17.22 -5.57 41.41
N ASP A 281 -18.15 -4.71 41.00
CA ASP A 281 -19.57 -4.82 41.29
C ASP A 281 -20.41 -5.18 40.06
N GLY A 282 -21.67 -5.54 40.29
CA GLY A 282 -22.66 -5.84 39.25
C GLY A 282 -22.65 -7.30 38.76
N PRO A 283 -23.47 -7.64 37.75
CA PRO A 283 -23.69 -9.02 37.32
C PRO A 283 -22.45 -9.69 36.71
N LYS A 284 -21.46 -8.91 36.27
CA LYS A 284 -20.17 -9.38 35.75
C LYS A 284 -18.99 -9.11 36.70
N GLY A 285 -19.26 -8.62 37.91
CA GLY A 285 -18.23 -8.30 38.90
C GLY A 285 -17.72 -9.53 39.65
N VAL A 286 -16.43 -9.54 39.99
CA VAL A 286 -15.80 -10.62 40.78
C VAL A 286 -15.87 -10.41 42.30
N GLY A 287 -16.30 -9.23 42.75
CA GLY A 287 -16.33 -8.85 44.18
C GLY A 287 -15.02 -8.21 44.65
N LEU A 288 -15.10 -7.43 45.72
CA LEU A 288 -14.02 -6.54 46.18
C LEU A 288 -12.74 -7.28 46.61
N GLU A 289 -12.86 -8.36 47.38
CA GLU A 289 -11.71 -9.16 47.82
C GLU A 289 -11.03 -9.89 46.65
N GLN A 290 -11.81 -10.47 45.75
CA GLN A 290 -11.27 -11.17 44.58
C GLN A 290 -10.68 -10.19 43.56
N ALA A 291 -11.23 -8.97 43.43
CA ALA A 291 -10.67 -7.92 42.57
C ALA A 291 -9.27 -7.50 43.04
N LYS A 292 -9.05 -7.31 44.34
CA LYS A 292 -7.72 -7.06 44.92
C LYS A 292 -6.72 -8.15 44.53
N ALA A 293 -7.11 -9.42 44.64
CA ALA A 293 -6.27 -10.54 44.23
C ALA A 293 -6.04 -10.57 42.70
N CYS A 294 -7.03 -10.16 41.90
CA CYS A 294 -6.89 -10.07 40.44
C CYS A 294 -5.89 -8.98 40.02
N HIS A 295 -5.75 -7.88 40.75
CA HIS A 295 -4.76 -6.84 40.44
C HIS A 295 -3.30 -7.32 40.49
N ALA A 296 -3.02 -8.37 41.28
CA ALA A 296 -1.69 -9.00 41.36
C ALA A 296 -1.55 -10.21 40.42
N CYS A 297 -2.55 -10.49 39.57
CA CYS A 297 -2.55 -11.67 38.69
C CYS A 297 -1.74 -11.41 37.41
N THR A 298 -0.99 -12.41 36.96
CA THR A 298 -0.24 -12.37 35.68
C THR A 298 -1.12 -12.18 34.45
N ASN A 299 -2.40 -12.58 34.52
CA ASN A 299 -3.37 -12.42 33.44
C ASN A 299 -4.14 -11.09 33.50
N TYR A 300 -3.84 -10.22 34.47
CA TYR A 300 -4.41 -8.88 34.59
C TYR A 300 -3.46 -7.85 34.01
N GLY A 301 -4.00 -6.88 33.27
CA GLY A 301 -3.16 -5.89 32.64
C GLY A 301 -3.89 -4.89 31.76
N ALA A 302 -3.20 -4.41 30.73
CA ALA A 302 -3.74 -3.45 29.77
C ALA A 302 -3.68 -4.00 28.34
N ALA A 303 -4.66 -3.63 27.52
CA ALA A 303 -4.69 -3.97 26.10
C ALA A 303 -4.62 -2.71 25.25
N VAL A 304 -3.75 -2.69 24.24
CA VAL A 304 -3.73 -1.63 23.21
C VAL A 304 -4.38 -2.19 21.95
N SER A 305 -5.37 -1.50 21.40
CA SER A 305 -6.05 -2.00 20.20
C SER A 305 -5.29 -1.64 18.93
N GLY A 306 -4.97 -2.67 18.13
CA GLY A 306 -4.47 -2.59 16.76
C GLY A 306 -5.57 -2.74 15.71
N LEU A 307 -6.85 -2.73 16.10
CA LEU A 307 -7.98 -2.89 15.18
C LEU A 307 -8.28 -1.56 14.44
N PRO A 308 -8.66 -1.59 13.15
CA PRO A 308 -8.93 -0.37 12.38
C PRO A 308 -9.91 0.62 13.04
N GLU A 309 -10.98 0.13 13.69
CA GLU A 309 -12.01 0.97 14.31
C GLU A 309 -11.61 1.57 15.67
N SER A 310 -10.56 1.05 16.30
CA SER A 310 -10.14 1.44 17.65
C SER A 310 -8.63 1.57 17.77
N LEU A 311 -7.96 1.87 16.67
CA LEU A 311 -6.51 1.91 16.56
C LEU A 311 -5.91 2.85 17.62
N GLY A 312 -4.95 2.34 18.39
CA GLY A 312 -4.26 3.09 19.44
C GLY A 312 -5.04 3.27 20.75
N LYS A 313 -6.31 2.82 20.85
CA LYS A 313 -7.05 2.91 22.12
C LYS A 313 -6.45 1.95 23.16
N ALA A 314 -6.06 2.51 24.30
CA ALA A 314 -5.61 1.75 25.47
C ALA A 314 -6.78 1.42 26.39
N TYR A 315 -6.91 0.13 26.72
CA TYR A 315 -7.89 -0.41 27.64
C TYR A 315 -7.17 -0.89 28.89
N ARG A 316 -7.31 -0.16 29.99
CA ARG A 316 -6.71 -0.49 31.29
C ARG A 316 -7.61 -1.47 32.06
N GLY A 317 -7.00 -2.28 32.93
CA GLY A 317 -7.72 -3.19 33.83
C GLY A 317 -8.45 -4.35 33.14
N GLN A 318 -7.82 -4.91 32.11
CA GLN A 318 -8.32 -6.06 31.36
C GLN A 318 -7.85 -7.36 31.98
N CYS A 319 -8.74 -8.35 32.00
CA CYS A 319 -8.43 -9.74 32.28
C CYS A 319 -8.30 -10.50 30.95
N PHE A 320 -7.17 -11.16 30.73
CA PHE A 320 -6.89 -11.96 29.54
C PHE A 320 -7.27 -13.44 29.69
N ASP A 321 -7.75 -13.85 30.87
CA ASP A 321 -8.30 -15.19 31.11
C ASP A 321 -9.79 -15.10 31.43
N THR A 322 -10.60 -15.15 30.37
CA THR A 322 -12.05 -15.03 30.51
C THR A 322 -12.70 -16.25 31.13
N VAL A 323 -12.07 -17.43 31.03
CA VAL A 323 -12.59 -18.65 31.67
C VAL A 323 -12.42 -18.54 33.18
N CYS A 324 -11.26 -18.10 33.65
CA CYS A 324 -11.03 -17.82 35.07
C CYS A 324 -11.97 -16.72 35.56
N ASN A 325 -12.09 -15.60 34.85
CA ASN A 325 -13.00 -14.52 35.22
C ASN A 325 -14.45 -15.01 35.39
N MET A 326 -14.98 -15.78 34.41
CA MET A 326 -16.33 -16.35 34.50
C MET A 326 -16.51 -17.28 35.69
N LYS A 327 -15.52 -18.14 36.00
CA LYS A 327 -15.57 -19.02 37.18
C LYS A 327 -15.62 -18.21 38.48
N LYS A 328 -14.85 -17.14 38.59
CA LYS A 328 -14.81 -16.27 39.78
C LYS A 328 -16.11 -15.48 39.97
N VAL A 329 -16.69 -14.96 38.89
CA VAL A 329 -18.02 -14.31 38.93
C VAL A 329 -19.10 -15.31 39.35
N ALA A 330 -19.10 -16.52 38.79
CA ALA A 330 -20.06 -17.57 39.14
C ALA A 330 -19.94 -17.98 40.62
N ALA A 331 -18.71 -18.12 41.14
CA ALA A 331 -18.46 -18.43 42.54
C ALA A 331 -19.00 -17.35 43.49
N ARG A 332 -18.81 -16.06 43.16
CA ARG A 332 -19.39 -14.94 43.94
C ARG A 332 -20.92 -15.04 43.97
N ILE A 333 -21.55 -15.19 42.80
CA ILE A 333 -23.02 -15.27 42.70
C ILE A 333 -23.56 -16.48 43.48
N GLN A 334 -22.86 -17.61 43.45
CA GLN A 334 -23.23 -18.79 44.25
C GLN A 334 -23.10 -18.52 45.75
N ALA A 335 -22.02 -17.86 46.19
CA ALA A 335 -21.82 -17.50 47.59
C ALA A 335 -22.88 -16.51 48.11
N GLU A 336 -23.24 -15.51 47.30
CA GLU A 336 -24.31 -14.55 47.63
C GLU A 336 -25.68 -15.24 47.75
N LYS A 337 -25.96 -16.21 46.86
CA LYS A 337 -27.19 -17.02 46.94
C LYS A 337 -27.22 -17.93 48.16
N ALA A 338 -26.08 -18.52 48.54
CA ALA A 338 -25.98 -19.37 49.72
C ALA A 338 -26.14 -18.55 51.03
N ALA A 339 -25.54 -17.36 51.09
CA ALA A 339 -25.69 -16.45 52.23
C ALA A 339 -27.11 -15.89 52.39
N ALA A 340 -27.92 -15.90 51.32
CA ALA A 340 -29.31 -15.46 51.33
C ALA A 340 -30.31 -16.57 51.73
N GLN A 341 -29.87 -17.81 51.99
CA GLN A 341 -30.76 -18.88 52.46
C GLN A 341 -30.81 -18.92 54.00
N PRO A 342 -31.99 -18.87 54.64
CA PRO A 342 -32.10 -18.90 56.10
C PRO A 342 -31.82 -20.31 56.65
N GLU A 343 -30.97 -20.41 57.67
CA GLU A 343 -30.70 -21.64 58.43
C GLU A 343 -31.99 -22.18 59.06
N GLN A 344 -32.47 -23.35 58.61
CA GLN A 344 -33.48 -24.11 59.34
C GLN A 344 -32.82 -25.11 60.29
N ALA A 345 -33.17 -24.93 61.56
CA ALA A 345 -32.63 -25.59 62.72
C ALA A 345 -32.84 -27.12 62.77
N VAL A 346 -31.85 -27.75 63.40
CA VAL A 346 -31.78 -29.14 63.83
C VAL A 346 -32.96 -29.50 64.74
N GLY A 347 -33.65 -30.60 64.44
CA GLY A 347 -34.69 -31.18 65.29
C GLY A 347 -34.83 -32.69 65.05
N ALA A 348 -34.22 -33.48 65.94
CA ALA A 348 -34.33 -34.94 65.97
C ALA A 348 -35.75 -35.41 66.31
N LYS A 349 -36.22 -36.49 65.65
CA LYS A 349 -36.96 -37.61 66.28
C LYS A 349 -37.26 -38.78 65.32
N SER A 350 -36.75 -39.95 65.73
CA SER A 350 -37.33 -41.31 65.68
C SER A 350 -37.75 -41.95 64.34
N ALA A 351 -37.02 -43.02 63.99
CA ALA A 351 -37.53 -44.18 63.24
C ALA A 351 -38.54 -44.99 64.11
N PRO A 352 -39.30 -45.98 63.56
CA PRO A 352 -38.68 -47.27 63.23
C PRO A 352 -39.24 -48.04 62.02
N ALA A 353 -38.40 -48.98 61.54
CA ALA A 353 -38.71 -50.29 60.94
C ALA A 353 -39.52 -50.35 59.63
N ALA A 354 -39.39 -51.33 58.74
CA ALA A 354 -38.43 -52.36 58.37
C ALA A 354 -39.13 -53.10 57.23
N LYS A 355 -38.46 -53.38 56.10
CA LYS A 355 -38.55 -54.68 55.41
C LYS A 355 -37.59 -54.76 54.22
N SER A 356 -36.85 -55.84 54.30
CA SER A 356 -35.84 -56.46 53.45
C SER A 356 -36.38 -56.99 52.12
N ALA A 357 -35.53 -56.95 51.08
CA ALA A 357 -35.20 -58.04 50.15
C ALA A 357 -34.24 -57.48 49.09
N SER A 358 -32.92 -57.67 49.17
CA SER A 358 -32.15 -58.85 48.72
C SER A 358 -32.27 -59.12 47.21
N GLY A 359 -31.17 -58.86 46.49
CA GLY A 359 -30.97 -59.21 45.08
C GLY A 359 -29.51 -58.96 44.70
N THR A 360 -28.65 -59.91 45.03
CA THR A 360 -27.19 -59.86 44.96
C THR A 360 -26.64 -60.31 43.60
N ALA A 361 -25.44 -59.79 43.27
CA ALA A 361 -24.35 -60.41 42.48
C ALA A 361 -24.51 -60.51 40.95
N THR A 362 -23.49 -60.40 40.08
CA THR A 362 -22.03 -60.56 40.27
C THR A 362 -21.21 -59.85 39.17
N LYS A 363 -19.97 -59.53 39.54
CA LYS A 363 -18.78 -59.03 38.82
C LYS A 363 -18.44 -59.69 37.48
N SER A 364 -17.76 -58.92 36.62
CA SER A 364 -16.48 -59.34 36.01
C SER A 364 -15.56 -58.15 35.80
N ALA A 365 -14.29 -58.30 36.17
CA ALA A 365 -13.23 -57.29 36.12
C ALA A 365 -12.37 -57.44 34.86
N GLY A 366 -11.78 -56.34 34.40
CA GLY A 366 -10.72 -56.27 33.40
C GLY A 366 -10.09 -54.87 33.38
N GLU A 367 -8.90 -54.74 33.97
CA GLU A 367 -7.94 -53.62 33.83
C GLU A 367 -6.86 -54.02 32.80
N PRO A 368 -5.92 -53.15 32.35
CA PRO A 368 -5.78 -51.70 32.57
C PRO A 368 -5.45 -50.90 31.26
N ALA A 369 -5.53 -49.56 31.25
CA ALA A 369 -4.56 -48.66 30.57
C ALA A 369 -4.94 -47.16 30.56
N SER A 370 -3.94 -46.37 30.96
CA SER A 370 -3.63 -44.97 30.60
C SER A 370 -4.64 -43.84 30.83
N THR A 371 -4.22 -42.95 31.72
CA THR A 371 -4.72 -41.62 32.03
C THR A 371 -4.59 -40.63 30.87
N ASN A 372 -5.68 -39.91 30.56
CA ASN A 372 -5.67 -38.53 30.05
C ASN A 372 -6.91 -37.82 30.64
N PRO A 373 -6.80 -36.60 31.23
CA PRO A 373 -7.97 -35.90 31.75
C PRO A 373 -8.82 -35.42 30.56
N SER A 374 -10.07 -35.88 30.51
CA SER A 374 -11.04 -35.49 29.50
C SER A 374 -11.39 -34.01 29.64
N VAL A 375 -11.13 -33.26 28.57
CA VAL A 375 -11.59 -31.87 28.40
C VAL A 375 -13.10 -31.86 28.56
N THR A 376 -13.60 -31.17 29.58
CA THR A 376 -15.04 -30.93 29.73
C THR A 376 -15.45 -29.94 28.63
N VAL A 377 -15.88 -30.46 27.49
CA VAL A 377 -16.52 -29.67 26.44
C VAL A 377 -17.80 -29.11 27.04
N ILE A 378 -17.81 -27.81 27.33
CA ILE A 378 -19.03 -27.11 27.74
C ILE A 378 -19.96 -27.18 26.53
N ALA A 379 -20.97 -28.05 26.61
CA ALA A 379 -21.96 -28.16 25.56
C ALA A 379 -22.70 -26.83 25.44
N GLU A 380 -22.50 -26.13 24.31
CA GLU A 380 -23.25 -24.92 23.99
C GLU A 380 -24.75 -25.22 24.05
N SER A 381 -25.51 -24.35 24.73
CA SER A 381 -26.97 -24.46 24.77
C SER A 381 -27.55 -24.45 23.35
N GLU A 382 -28.45 -25.39 23.05
CA GLU A 382 -29.12 -25.49 21.75
C GLU A 382 -29.80 -24.18 21.32
N LYS A 383 -30.24 -23.34 22.28
CA LYS A 383 -30.77 -22.00 21.99
C LYS A 383 -29.71 -21.06 21.40
N VAL A 384 -28.47 -21.14 21.87
CA VAL A 384 -27.35 -20.31 21.39
C VAL A 384 -26.91 -20.75 20.00
N LYS A 385 -26.84 -22.07 19.76
CA LYS A 385 -26.57 -22.62 18.42
C LYS A 385 -27.63 -22.18 17.42
N ALA A 386 -28.91 -22.32 17.76
CA ALA A 386 -30.02 -21.91 16.90
C ALA A 386 -29.99 -20.41 16.58
N TYR A 387 -29.68 -19.55 17.56
CA TYR A 387 -29.54 -18.11 17.35
C TYR A 387 -28.40 -17.77 16.39
N ARG A 388 -27.20 -18.36 16.60
CA ARG A 388 -26.04 -18.14 15.74
C ARG A 388 -26.31 -18.62 14.32
N VAL A 389 -26.87 -19.81 14.15
CA VAL A 389 -27.23 -20.34 12.82
C VAL A 389 -28.20 -19.40 12.10
N LYS A 390 -29.19 -18.84 12.80
CA LYS A 390 -30.13 -17.87 12.22
C LYS A 390 -29.44 -16.57 11.80
N LEU A 391 -28.51 -16.06 12.62
CA LEU A 391 -27.73 -14.86 12.33
C LEU A 391 -26.80 -15.07 11.12
N TRP A 392 -26.05 -16.17 11.11
CA TRP A 392 -25.14 -16.53 10.01
C TRP A 392 -25.90 -16.77 8.69
N ARG A 393 -27.06 -17.42 8.73
CA ARG A 393 -27.92 -17.57 7.53
C ARG A 393 -28.41 -16.22 6.99
N LYS A 394 -28.67 -15.24 7.87
CA LYS A 394 -29.06 -13.89 7.47
C LYS A 394 -27.90 -13.13 6.84
N ALA A 395 -26.71 -13.19 7.44
CA ALA A 395 -25.51 -12.56 6.89
C ALA A 395 -25.12 -13.16 5.54
N LEU A 396 -25.08 -14.50 5.45
CA LEU A 396 -24.77 -15.22 4.23
C LEU A 396 -25.75 -14.89 3.08
N ARG A 397 -27.04 -14.68 3.39
CA ARG A 397 -28.03 -14.27 2.38
C ARG A 397 -27.78 -12.87 1.83
N VAL A 398 -27.27 -11.95 2.66
CA VAL A 398 -26.92 -10.59 2.23
C VAL A 398 -25.67 -10.64 1.36
N ASP A 399 -24.62 -11.32 1.81
CA ASP A 399 -23.36 -11.38 1.08
C ASP A 399 -23.49 -12.11 -0.27
N ILE A 400 -24.21 -13.23 -0.29
CA ILE A 400 -24.49 -13.98 -1.53
C ILE A 400 -25.49 -13.23 -2.44
N GLY A 401 -26.43 -12.49 -1.85
CA GLY A 401 -27.44 -11.75 -2.62
C GLY A 401 -26.90 -10.51 -3.34
N MET A 402 -25.74 -9.98 -2.91
CA MET A 402 -25.13 -8.79 -3.48
C MET A 402 -24.11 -9.07 -4.58
N ASP A 403 -23.62 -10.32 -4.69
CA ASP A 403 -22.59 -10.73 -5.66
C ASP A 403 -23.05 -11.98 -6.45
N HIS A 404 -23.35 -11.78 -7.73
CA HIS A 404 -23.84 -12.82 -8.63
C HIS A 404 -22.83 -13.94 -8.91
N ASP A 405 -21.53 -13.61 -8.94
CA ASP A 405 -20.48 -14.60 -9.21
C ASP A 405 -20.24 -15.48 -7.98
N LEU A 406 -20.25 -14.87 -6.80
CA LEU A 406 -20.19 -15.58 -5.53
C LEU A 406 -21.40 -16.50 -5.36
N ALA A 407 -22.61 -16.03 -5.67
CA ALA A 407 -23.82 -16.85 -5.64
C ALA A 407 -23.72 -18.10 -6.53
N ARG A 408 -23.17 -17.95 -7.73
CA ARG A 408 -22.98 -19.07 -8.67
C ARG A 408 -21.97 -20.09 -8.14
N GLN A 409 -20.88 -19.63 -7.54
CA GLN A 409 -19.88 -20.51 -6.92
C GLN A 409 -20.47 -21.32 -5.75
N TYR A 410 -21.29 -20.68 -4.90
CA TYR A 410 -21.97 -21.35 -3.80
C TYR A 410 -22.99 -22.39 -4.30
N LEU A 411 -23.77 -22.08 -5.34
CA LEU A 411 -24.69 -23.05 -5.94
C LEU A 411 -23.96 -24.27 -6.51
N ILE A 412 -22.84 -24.06 -7.22
CA ILE A 412 -22.00 -25.15 -7.72
C ILE A 412 -21.45 -26.00 -6.56
N ALA A 413 -20.97 -25.37 -5.49
CA ALA A 413 -20.48 -26.07 -4.31
C ALA A 413 -21.58 -26.90 -3.59
N VAL A 414 -22.80 -26.36 -3.50
CA VAL A 414 -23.96 -27.07 -2.93
C VAL A 414 -24.31 -28.31 -3.77
N VAL A 415 -24.26 -28.20 -5.09
CA VAL A 415 -24.50 -29.34 -6.00
C VAL A 415 -23.39 -30.38 -5.88
N LEU A 416 -22.12 -29.96 -5.90
CA LEU A 416 -20.97 -30.86 -5.79
C LEU A 416 -20.89 -31.59 -4.44
N SER A 417 -21.40 -30.98 -3.36
CA SER A 417 -21.49 -31.61 -2.04
C SER A 417 -22.67 -32.59 -1.89
N GLY A 418 -23.44 -32.83 -2.95
CA GLY A 418 -24.60 -33.74 -2.93
C GLY A 418 -25.83 -33.17 -2.22
N ASN A 419 -25.85 -31.87 -1.93
CA ASN A 419 -26.92 -31.21 -1.18
C ASN A 419 -27.90 -30.44 -2.08
N ALA A 420 -27.92 -30.75 -3.39
CA ALA A 420 -28.76 -30.08 -4.40
C ALA A 420 -30.26 -30.06 -4.06
N ARG A 421 -30.76 -31.08 -3.35
CA ARG A 421 -32.16 -31.18 -2.88
C ARG A 421 -32.62 -30.06 -1.95
N HIS A 422 -31.70 -29.25 -1.43
CA HIS A 422 -31.98 -28.13 -0.53
C HIS A 422 -32.08 -26.79 -1.26
N ILE A 423 -32.00 -26.79 -2.59
CA ILE A 423 -32.22 -25.63 -3.45
C ILE A 423 -33.72 -25.58 -3.79
N GLU A 424 -34.44 -24.58 -3.29
CA GLU A 424 -35.86 -24.38 -3.57
C GLU A 424 -36.04 -23.40 -4.74
N ASP A 425 -36.60 -23.86 -5.86
CA ASP A 425 -36.84 -23.05 -7.08
C ASP A 425 -37.73 -21.82 -6.84
N GLY A 426 -38.59 -21.86 -5.81
CA GLY A 426 -39.49 -20.76 -5.46
C GLY A 426 -38.81 -19.51 -4.89
N ALA A 427 -37.52 -19.58 -4.53
CA ALA A 427 -36.78 -18.46 -3.95
C ALA A 427 -36.02 -17.60 -4.99
N PHE A 428 -36.02 -18.01 -6.27
CA PHE A 428 -35.25 -17.39 -7.35
C PHE A 428 -36.11 -16.77 -8.46
N ARG A 429 -37.44 -16.64 -8.27
CA ARG A 429 -38.33 -15.89 -9.16
C ARG A 429 -38.65 -14.50 -8.64
#